data_AF-D0QU91-F1
#
_entry.id   AF-D0QU91-F1
#
_cell.length_a   1.000
_cell.length_b   1.000
_cell.length_c   1.000
_cell.angle_alpha   90.00
_cell.angle_beta   90.00
_cell.angle_gamma   90.00
#
_symmetry.space_group_name_H-M   'P 1'
#
loop_
_entity.id
_entity.type
_entity.pdbx_description
1 polymer ?
#
loop_
_entity_poly.entity_id
_entity_poly.type
_entity_poly.pdbx_seq_one_letter_code
_entity_poly.pdbx_strand_id
1 'polypeptide(L)'
;KYFKLAGESYKNKDMKQAFFYLGLSLHYLGDVNQPMHAANFTNLSYPQGFHSKYENFVDTIKDNYKVTDGNGYWNWKGTNPEDWIHGAAVVAKQDYSGIVNDNTKDWFVKAAVSQEYADKWRAEVTPMTGKRLIDAQRVTAGYIQLWFDTYGDR
;
A
#
# COMPACT_ATOMS: atom_id res chain seq x y z
N LYS A 1 12.15 11.70 -1.86
CA LYS A 1 12.24 12.73 -2.95
C LYS A 1 10.96 13.57 -3.07
N TYR A 2 9.87 13.02 -3.60
CA TYR A 2 8.67 13.82 -3.94
C TYR A 2 7.98 14.50 -2.76
N PHE A 3 8.03 13.92 -1.55
CA PHE A 3 7.60 14.59 -0.32
C PHE A 3 8.24 15.96 -0.12
N LYS A 4 9.57 16.05 -0.31
CA LYS A 4 10.35 17.27 -0.11
C LYS A 4 10.07 18.28 -1.22
N LEU A 5 10.05 17.84 -2.48
CA LEU A 5 9.71 18.68 -3.63
C LEU A 5 8.30 19.27 -3.51
N ALA A 6 7.33 18.47 -3.05
CA ALA A 6 5.99 18.94 -2.77
C ALA A 6 6.00 20.07 -1.73
N GLY A 7 6.73 19.89 -0.63
CA GLY A 7 6.83 20.88 0.43
C GLY A 7 7.51 22.17 0.01
N GLU A 8 8.58 22.09 -0.79
CA GLU A 8 9.25 23.25 -1.38
C GLU A 8 8.31 24.05 -2.30
N SER A 9 7.58 23.37 -3.19
CA SER A 9 6.56 24.02 -4.03
C SER A 9 5.44 24.65 -3.19
N TYR A 10 5.01 23.98 -2.11
CA TYR A 10 3.96 24.48 -1.22
C TYR A 10 4.38 25.79 -0.55
N LYS A 11 5.58 25.85 0.03
CA LYS A 11 6.14 27.08 0.64
C LYS A 11 6.30 28.22 -0.37
N ASN A 12 6.54 27.88 -1.63
CA ASN A 12 6.63 28.84 -2.73
C ASN A 12 5.27 29.23 -3.33
N LYS A 13 4.16 28.80 -2.71
CA LYS A 13 2.78 29.04 -3.16
C LYS A 13 2.42 28.43 -4.52
N ASP A 14 3.24 27.53 -5.05
CA ASP A 14 2.96 26.77 -6.28
C ASP A 14 2.13 25.53 -5.94
N MET A 15 0.82 25.75 -5.77
CA MET A 15 -0.11 24.71 -5.32
C MET A 15 -0.25 23.55 -6.31
N LYS A 16 -0.25 23.84 -7.62
CA LYS A 16 -0.41 22.78 -8.64
C LYS A 16 0.78 21.83 -8.59
N GLN A 17 1.99 22.36 -8.52
CA GLN A 17 3.20 21.56 -8.44
C GLN A 17 3.31 20.83 -7.09
N ALA A 18 2.94 21.50 -6.00
CA ALA A 18 2.95 20.93 -4.65
C ALA A 18 2.07 19.69 -4.56
N PHE A 19 0.79 19.80 -4.93
CA PHE A 19 -0.15 18.69 -4.82
C PHE A 19 0.10 17.59 -5.85
N PHE A 20 0.66 17.91 -7.02
CA PHE A 20 1.13 16.90 -7.97
C PHE A 20 2.25 16.04 -7.37
N TYR A 21 3.30 16.67 -6.82
CA TYR A 21 4.39 15.94 -6.17
C TYR A 21 3.94 15.23 -4.90
N LEU A 22 2.98 15.78 -4.15
CA LEU A 22 2.42 15.09 -3.00
C LEU A 22 1.70 13.81 -3.46
N GLY A 23 0.88 13.86 -4.51
CA GLY A 23 0.24 12.68 -5.10
C GLY A 23 1.25 11.60 -5.48
N LEU A 24 2.36 11.97 -6.13
CA LEU A 24 3.44 11.02 -6.42
C LEU A 24 4.08 10.45 -5.14
N SER A 25 4.30 11.26 -4.11
CA SER A 25 4.83 10.76 -2.84
C SER A 25 3.88 9.78 -2.15
N LEU A 26 2.57 10.04 -2.21
CA LEU A 26 1.55 9.17 -1.63
C LEU A 26 1.42 7.85 -2.39
N HIS A 27 1.61 7.87 -3.72
CA HIS A 27 1.65 6.67 -4.54
C HIS A 27 2.75 5.70 -4.08
N TYR A 28 3.99 6.17 -3.95
CA TYR A 28 5.11 5.32 -3.48
C TYR A 28 4.91 4.82 -2.04
N LEU A 29 4.28 5.60 -1.17
CA LEU A 29 3.91 5.14 0.16
C LEU A 29 2.84 4.03 0.07
N GLY A 30 1.84 4.20 -0.78
CA GLY A 30 0.81 3.20 -1.03
C GLY A 30 1.36 1.87 -1.53
N ASP A 31 2.32 1.91 -2.47
CA ASP A 31 2.95 0.71 -3.03
C ASP A 31 3.66 -0.12 -1.94
N VAL A 32 4.42 0.50 -1.04
CA VAL A 32 5.15 -0.25 0.00
C VAL A 32 4.23 -0.86 1.07
N ASN A 33 2.97 -0.47 1.14
CA ASN A 33 1.95 -1.16 1.95
C ASN A 33 1.45 -2.46 1.30
N GLN A 34 1.73 -2.68 0.01
CA GLN A 34 1.43 -3.91 -0.73
C GLN A 34 2.56 -4.93 -0.47
N PRO A 35 2.29 -6.07 0.18
CA PRO A 35 3.36 -7.01 0.60
C PRO A 35 4.27 -7.53 -0.52
N MET A 36 3.77 -7.68 -1.75
CA MET A 36 4.56 -8.08 -2.91
C MET A 36 5.59 -7.03 -3.30
N HIS A 37 5.25 -5.74 -3.26
CA HIS A 37 6.19 -4.65 -3.51
C HIS A 37 7.26 -4.57 -2.42
N ALA A 38 6.88 -4.76 -1.14
CA ALA A 38 7.83 -4.83 -0.03
C ALA A 38 8.75 -6.06 -0.05
N ALA A 39 8.42 -7.07 -0.87
CA ALA A 39 9.17 -8.32 -1.02
C ALA A 39 9.81 -8.51 -2.40
N ASN A 40 9.79 -7.50 -3.28
CA ASN A 40 10.27 -7.58 -4.66
C ASN A 40 9.61 -8.73 -5.49
N PHE A 41 8.38 -9.12 -5.14
CA PHE A 41 7.61 -10.09 -5.92
C PHE A 41 6.87 -9.34 -7.03
N THR A 42 7.39 -9.40 -8.24
CA THR A 42 6.81 -8.70 -9.40
C THR A 42 5.84 -9.59 -10.16
N ASN A 43 5.21 -9.05 -11.19
CA ASN A 43 4.37 -9.85 -12.09
C ASN A 43 5.15 -10.92 -12.88
N LEU A 44 6.48 -10.86 -12.91
CA LEU A 44 7.36 -11.87 -13.53
C LEU A 44 7.90 -12.89 -12.52
N SER A 45 7.69 -12.68 -11.23
CA SER A 45 7.98 -13.67 -10.19
C SER A 45 7.01 -14.85 -10.31
N TYR A 46 7.46 -16.05 -9.93
CA TYR A 46 6.63 -17.26 -10.03
C TYR A 46 5.55 -17.33 -8.92
N PRO A 47 4.27 -17.59 -9.24
CA PRO A 47 3.70 -17.78 -10.57
C PRO A 47 3.44 -16.45 -11.29
N GLN A 48 3.89 -16.37 -12.54
CA GLN A 48 3.81 -15.15 -13.35
C GLN A 48 2.36 -14.74 -13.58
N GLY A 49 2.07 -13.44 -13.53
CA GLY A 49 0.71 -12.93 -13.67
C GLY A 49 -0.10 -12.93 -12.36
N PHE A 50 0.41 -13.51 -11.27
CA PHE A 50 -0.31 -13.49 -9.98
C PHE A 50 -0.39 -12.09 -9.40
N HIS A 51 0.71 -11.34 -9.45
CA HIS A 51 0.77 -9.97 -8.91
C HIS A 51 -0.33 -9.09 -9.50
N SER A 52 -0.43 -9.00 -10.84
CA SER A 52 -1.43 -8.12 -11.47
C SER A 52 -2.87 -8.60 -11.24
N LYS A 53 -3.10 -9.92 -11.23
CA LYS A 53 -4.44 -10.47 -10.94
C LYS A 53 -4.86 -10.31 -9.49
N TYR A 54 -3.91 -10.36 -8.56
CA TYR A 54 -4.14 -10.04 -7.16
C TYR A 54 -4.59 -8.58 -7.03
N GLU A 55 -3.86 -7.62 -7.61
CA GLU A 55 -4.22 -6.20 -7.54
C GLU A 55 -5.59 -5.90 -8.17
N ASN A 56 -5.89 -6.50 -9.33
CA ASN A 56 -7.23 -6.41 -9.92
C ASN A 56 -8.33 -7.00 -9.02
N PHE A 57 -8.03 -8.04 -8.25
CA PHE A 57 -8.99 -8.61 -7.29
C PHE A 57 -9.20 -7.71 -6.07
N VAL A 58 -8.14 -7.06 -5.56
CA VAL A 58 -8.25 -6.11 -4.45
C VAL A 58 -9.31 -5.04 -4.76
N ASP A 59 -9.39 -4.59 -6.01
CA ASP A 59 -10.37 -3.60 -6.44
C ASP A 59 -11.83 -4.02 -6.25
N THR A 60 -12.13 -5.33 -6.26
CA THR A 60 -13.50 -5.84 -6.10
C THR A 60 -13.91 -5.99 -4.64
N ILE A 61 -12.98 -5.90 -3.68
CA ILE A 61 -13.25 -6.11 -2.25
C ILE A 61 -12.85 -4.93 -1.36
N LYS A 62 -12.06 -3.97 -1.86
CA LYS A 62 -11.50 -2.88 -1.06
C LYS A 62 -12.52 -2.05 -0.29
N ASP A 63 -13.73 -1.87 -0.82
CA ASP A 63 -14.78 -1.07 -0.19
C ASP A 63 -15.30 -1.68 1.12
N ASN A 64 -15.07 -2.97 1.36
CA ASN A 64 -15.41 -3.65 2.62
C ASN A 64 -14.46 -3.29 3.78
N TYR A 65 -13.33 -2.63 3.50
CA TYR A 65 -12.26 -2.38 4.47
C TYR A 65 -12.01 -0.90 4.75
N LYS A 66 -13.03 -0.06 4.54
CA LYS A 66 -12.98 1.37 4.88
C LYS A 66 -12.79 1.53 6.39
N VAL A 67 -11.80 2.33 6.79
CA VAL A 67 -11.67 2.79 8.17
C VAL A 67 -12.76 3.84 8.44
N THR A 68 -13.60 3.60 9.45
CA THR A 68 -14.75 4.46 9.80
C THR A 68 -14.57 5.23 11.09
N ASP A 69 -13.34 5.28 11.61
CA ASP A 69 -12.93 6.07 12.77
C ASP A 69 -11.93 7.17 12.36
N GLY A 70 -11.60 8.07 13.30
CA GLY A 70 -10.65 9.17 13.08
C GLY A 70 -9.20 8.84 13.43
N ASN A 71 -8.83 7.57 13.61
CA ASN A 71 -7.56 7.19 14.22
C ASN A 71 -6.49 6.90 13.16
N GLY A 72 -5.98 7.94 12.51
CA GLY A 72 -4.75 7.83 11.72
C GLY A 72 -3.54 7.49 12.61
N TYR A 73 -2.47 6.96 12.02
CA TYR A 73 -1.21 6.79 12.76
C TYR A 73 -0.47 8.12 12.83
N TRP A 74 -0.96 9.03 13.68
CA TRP A 74 -0.37 10.34 13.93
C TRP A 74 1.02 10.19 14.55
N ASN A 75 2.01 10.91 14.01
CA ASN A 75 3.40 10.86 14.48
C ASN A 75 3.95 9.43 14.60
N TRP A 76 3.54 8.54 13.67
CA TRP A 76 3.86 7.12 13.73
C TRP A 76 5.37 6.82 13.77
N LYS A 77 6.13 7.59 13.00
CA LYS A 77 7.59 7.64 13.00
C LYS A 77 8.04 9.07 13.24
N GLY A 78 9.35 9.31 13.12
CA GLY A 78 9.93 10.65 13.21
C GLY A 78 9.50 11.57 12.06
N THR A 79 10.21 12.69 11.93
CA THR A 79 9.92 13.71 10.91
C THR A 79 10.52 13.38 9.54
N ASN A 80 11.36 12.34 9.45
CA ASN A 80 11.92 11.91 8.17
C ASN A 80 10.90 11.03 7.41
N PRO A 81 10.43 11.44 6.21
CA PRO A 81 9.51 10.63 5.42
C PRO A 81 10.05 9.23 5.06
N GLU A 82 11.37 9.05 5.01
CA GLU A 82 11.98 7.75 4.72
C GLU A 82 11.67 6.71 5.81
N ASP A 83 11.58 7.13 7.08
CA ASP A 83 11.26 6.23 8.19
C ASP A 83 9.83 5.70 8.10
N TRP A 84 8.90 6.51 7.56
CA TRP A 84 7.51 6.13 7.32
C TRP A 84 7.41 5.10 6.20
N ILE A 85 8.06 5.36 5.06
CA ILE A 85 8.09 4.44 3.92
C ILE A 85 8.76 3.12 4.33
N HIS A 86 9.91 3.18 5.01
CA HIS A 86 10.60 1.99 5.51
C HIS A 86 9.74 1.22 6.51
N GLY A 87 9.16 1.91 7.50
CA GLY A 87 8.28 1.29 8.48
C GLY A 87 7.10 0.57 7.83
N ALA A 88 6.46 1.21 6.84
CA ALA A 88 5.33 0.64 6.11
C ALA A 88 5.74 -0.63 5.36
N ALA A 89 6.89 -0.60 4.68
CA ALA A 89 7.46 -1.76 4.00
C ALA A 89 7.79 -2.91 4.98
N VAL A 90 8.35 -2.62 6.16
CA VAL A 90 8.65 -3.63 7.19
C VAL A 90 7.38 -4.34 7.62
N VAL A 91 6.32 -3.59 7.93
CA VAL A 91 5.03 -4.15 8.36
C VAL A 91 4.38 -4.93 7.21
N ALA A 92 4.43 -4.43 5.97
CA ALA A 92 3.90 -5.12 4.80
C ALA A 92 4.63 -6.44 4.50
N LYS A 93 5.96 -6.45 4.58
CA LYS A 93 6.77 -7.64 4.31
C LYS A 93 6.54 -8.77 5.33
N GLN A 94 6.27 -8.43 6.60
CA GLN A 94 5.88 -9.42 7.62
C GLN A 94 4.61 -10.19 7.23
N ASP A 95 3.72 -9.54 6.50
CA ASP A 95 2.43 -10.09 6.10
C ASP A 95 2.46 -10.75 4.70
N TYR A 96 3.62 -10.80 4.06
CA TYR A 96 3.80 -11.36 2.71
C TYR A 96 3.33 -12.81 2.58
N SER A 97 3.66 -13.67 3.55
CA SER A 97 3.26 -15.09 3.53
C SER A 97 1.76 -15.31 3.66
N GLY A 98 1.01 -14.32 4.17
CA GLY A 98 -0.46 -14.35 4.20
C GLY A 98 -1.12 -14.13 2.83
N ILE A 99 -0.34 -13.77 1.80
CA ILE A 99 -0.82 -13.57 0.42
C ILE A 99 -0.09 -14.52 -0.53
N VAL A 100 1.24 -14.62 -0.40
CA VAL A 100 2.09 -15.42 -1.28
C VAL A 100 2.71 -16.58 -0.52
N ASN A 101 2.15 -17.77 -0.69
CA ASN A 101 2.61 -19.02 -0.09
C ASN A 101 2.32 -20.19 -1.05
N ASP A 102 2.76 -21.40 -0.71
CA ASP A 102 2.64 -22.54 -1.61
C ASP A 102 1.19 -22.87 -1.99
N ASN A 103 0.24 -22.69 -1.07
CA ASN A 103 -1.19 -22.92 -1.35
C ASN A 103 -1.74 -21.89 -2.35
N THR A 104 -1.51 -20.60 -2.11
CA THR A 104 -2.03 -19.55 -3.00
C THR A 104 -1.37 -19.61 -4.38
N LYS A 105 -0.09 -20.01 -4.46
CA LYS A 105 0.59 -20.29 -5.72
C LYS A 105 -0.02 -21.49 -6.46
N ASP A 106 -0.23 -22.61 -5.78
CA ASP A 106 -0.83 -23.82 -6.37
C ASP A 106 -2.24 -23.55 -6.89
N TRP A 107 -3.09 -22.92 -6.07
CA TRP A 107 -4.46 -22.60 -6.45
C TRP A 107 -4.52 -21.56 -7.55
N PHE A 108 -3.61 -20.58 -7.57
CA PHE A 108 -3.53 -19.63 -8.66
C PHE A 108 -3.21 -20.31 -10.01
N VAL A 109 -2.29 -21.28 -10.03
CA VAL A 109 -1.98 -22.04 -11.25
C VAL A 109 -3.18 -22.87 -11.69
N LYS A 110 -3.84 -23.57 -10.76
CA LYS A 110 -5.04 -24.39 -11.06
C LYS A 110 -6.26 -23.57 -11.46
N ALA A 111 -6.32 -22.29 -11.05
CA ALA A 111 -7.37 -21.36 -11.43
C ALA A 111 -7.45 -21.11 -12.94
N ALA A 112 -6.37 -21.40 -13.70
CA ALA A 112 -6.37 -21.32 -15.16
C ALA A 112 -7.40 -22.27 -15.81
N VAL A 113 -7.77 -23.36 -15.13
CA VAL A 113 -8.67 -24.40 -15.66
C VAL A 113 -9.87 -24.69 -14.76
N SER A 114 -9.97 -24.07 -13.58
CA SER A 114 -11.04 -24.32 -12.62
C SER A 114 -11.39 -23.08 -11.79
N GLN A 115 -12.65 -22.66 -11.87
CA GLN A 115 -13.17 -21.53 -11.09
C GLN A 115 -13.11 -21.79 -9.59
N GLU A 116 -13.28 -23.04 -9.14
CA GLU A 116 -13.20 -23.40 -7.71
C GLU A 116 -11.86 -22.96 -7.11
N TYR A 117 -10.75 -23.17 -7.82
CA TYR A 117 -9.43 -22.75 -7.35
C TYR A 117 -9.23 -21.24 -7.45
N ALA A 118 -9.88 -20.59 -8.41
CA ALA A 118 -9.90 -19.15 -8.51
C ALA A 118 -10.56 -18.51 -7.27
N ASP A 119 -11.64 -19.12 -6.77
CA ASP A 119 -12.33 -18.66 -5.57
C ASP A 119 -11.53 -18.99 -4.30
N LYS A 120 -10.86 -20.14 -4.25
CA LYS A 120 -9.99 -20.52 -3.11
C LYS A 120 -8.87 -19.51 -2.85
N TRP A 121 -8.05 -19.18 -3.85
CA TRP A 121 -6.95 -18.23 -3.60
C TRP A 121 -7.46 -16.83 -3.26
N ARG A 122 -8.57 -16.39 -3.87
CA ARG A 122 -9.19 -15.09 -3.56
C ARG A 122 -9.66 -15.04 -2.11
N ALA A 123 -10.38 -16.08 -1.67
CA ALA A 123 -10.85 -16.17 -0.29
C ALA A 123 -9.68 -16.21 0.71
N GLU A 124 -8.60 -16.94 0.39
CA GLU A 124 -7.43 -17.10 1.25
C GLU A 124 -6.67 -15.81 1.49
N VAL A 125 -6.47 -14.99 0.46
CA VAL A 125 -5.70 -13.73 0.60
C VAL A 125 -6.52 -12.62 1.26
N THR A 126 -7.85 -12.73 1.23
CA THR A 126 -8.79 -11.67 1.64
C THR A 126 -8.57 -11.15 3.07
N PRO A 127 -8.39 -11.99 4.11
CA PRO A 127 -8.17 -11.51 5.48
C PRO A 127 -6.92 -10.63 5.58
N MET A 128 -5.82 -11.04 4.95
CA MET A 128 -4.58 -10.27 4.99
C MET A 128 -4.69 -8.99 4.16
N THR A 129 -5.30 -9.05 2.99
CA THR A 129 -5.61 -7.87 2.17
C THR A 129 -6.39 -6.83 2.97
N GLY A 130 -7.44 -7.25 3.68
CA GLY A 130 -8.24 -6.35 4.51
C GLY A 130 -7.42 -5.62 5.58
N LYS A 131 -6.58 -6.38 6.32
CA LYS A 131 -5.63 -5.81 7.29
C LYS A 131 -4.71 -4.78 6.64
N ARG A 132 -4.13 -5.10 5.48
CA ARG A 132 -3.20 -4.21 4.75
C ARG A 132 -3.86 -2.93 4.24
N LEU A 133 -5.09 -3.02 3.75
CA LEU A 133 -5.85 -1.83 3.31
C LEU A 133 -6.16 -0.90 4.50
N ILE A 134 -6.52 -1.46 5.66
CA ILE A 134 -6.76 -0.67 6.87
C ILE A 134 -5.48 0.05 7.32
N ASP A 135 -4.35 -0.68 7.38
CA ASP A 135 -3.08 -0.07 7.77
C ASP A 135 -2.60 0.99 6.78
N ALA A 136 -2.77 0.75 5.47
CA ALA A 136 -2.42 1.73 4.43
C ALA A 136 -3.21 3.04 4.60
N GLN A 137 -4.51 2.97 4.92
CA GLN A 137 -5.34 4.15 5.20
C GLN A 137 -4.79 4.94 6.40
N ARG A 138 -4.50 4.25 7.52
CA ARG A 138 -4.03 4.88 8.76
C ARG A 138 -2.63 5.49 8.62
N VAL A 139 -1.70 4.80 7.96
CA VAL A 139 -0.36 5.32 7.66
C VAL A 139 -0.43 6.53 6.72
N THR A 140 -1.23 6.45 5.67
CA THR A 140 -1.38 7.53 4.68
C THR A 140 -1.94 8.80 5.33
N ALA A 141 -2.96 8.67 6.19
CA ALA A 141 -3.50 9.81 6.93
C ALA A 141 -2.42 10.48 7.80
N GLY A 142 -1.65 9.68 8.57
CA GLY A 142 -0.55 10.18 9.37
C GLY A 142 0.57 10.85 8.55
N TYR A 143 0.86 10.33 7.37
CA TYR A 143 1.89 10.86 6.48
C TYR A 143 1.46 12.18 5.82
N ILE A 144 0.17 12.34 5.48
CA ILE A 144 -0.41 13.62 5.05
C ILE A 144 -0.34 14.65 6.18
N GLN A 145 -0.71 14.24 7.41
CA GLN A 145 -0.58 15.12 8.59
C GLN A 145 0.87 15.58 8.76
N LEU A 146 1.83 14.67 8.74
CA LEU A 146 3.26 14.97 8.82
C LEU A 146 3.68 16.03 7.78
N TRP A 147 3.18 15.91 6.55
CA TRP A 147 3.54 16.83 5.47
C TRP A 147 3.06 18.25 5.75
N PHE A 148 1.78 18.43 6.12
CA PHE A 148 1.26 19.75 6.50
C PHE A 148 1.95 20.29 7.76
N ASP A 149 2.21 19.42 8.72
CA ASP A 149 2.99 19.71 9.92
C ASP A 149 4.43 20.18 9.64
N THR A 150 4.99 19.81 8.50
CA THR A 150 6.37 20.16 8.12
C THR A 150 6.43 21.44 7.28
N TYR A 151 5.40 21.69 6.45
CA TYR A 151 5.43 22.75 5.43
C TYR A 151 4.33 23.81 5.57
N GLY A 152 3.38 23.63 6.49
CA GLY A 152 2.21 24.49 6.72
C GLY A 152 2.46 25.74 7.55
N ASP A 153 3.68 26.29 7.51
CA ASP A 153 4.07 27.53 8.22
C ASP A 153 3.93 27.48 9.75
N ARG A 154 4.56 26.46 10.36
CA ARG A 154 4.84 26.40 11.81
C ARG A 154 6.33 26.15 12.08
#